data_AF-A0A2M7KFP2-F1
#
_entry.id   AF-A0A2M7KFP2-F1
#
_cell.length_a   1.000
_cell.length_b   1.000
_cell.length_c   1.000
_cell.angle_alpha   90.00
_cell.angle_beta   90.00
_cell.angle_gamma   90.00
#
_symmetry.space_group_name_H-M   'P 1'
#
loop_
_entity.id
_entity.type
_entity.pdbx_description
1 polymer ?
#
loop_
_entity_poly.entity_id
_entity_poly.type
_entity_poly.pdbx_seq_one_letter_code
_entity_poly.pdbx_strand_id
1 'polypeptide(L)'
;MNDSRRAATVAAALGKPKADDRLDRNERQCRYLLPDGSAVHVTYFGGQAQAFALRFKQPTDSPDHALRLAGAAPEELAVVDLIATAKSWEGTTAGVAFDDLTVFTDAQQVSKWVRVEAKVKGCPE
;
A
#
# COMPACT_ATOMS: atom_id res chain seq x y z
N MET A 1 3.80 -2.90 25.33
CA MET A 1 3.24 -4.27 25.25
C MET A 1 2.04 -4.35 24.28
N ASN A 2 2.07 -3.63 23.14
CA ASN A 2 0.95 -3.55 22.19
C ASN A 2 1.35 -3.83 20.72
N ASP A 3 2.62 -4.14 20.45
CA ASP A 3 3.14 -4.21 19.08
C ASP A 3 2.72 -5.49 18.32
N SER A 4 2.42 -6.58 19.03
CA SER A 4 1.99 -7.84 18.41
C SER A 4 0.53 -7.83 17.93
N ARG A 5 -0.32 -6.92 18.42
CA ARG A 5 -1.76 -6.93 18.07
C ARG A 5 -2.04 -6.37 16.67
N ARG A 6 -1.27 -5.39 16.19
CA ARG A 6 -1.50 -4.74 14.89
C ARG A 6 -0.90 -5.53 13.71
N ALA A 7 0.28 -6.13 13.89
CA ALA A 7 0.81 -7.09 12.92
C ALA A 7 -0.11 -8.32 12.76
N ALA A 8 -0.73 -8.77 13.86
CA ALA A 8 -1.74 -9.82 13.82
C ALA A 8 -2.99 -9.41 13.02
N THR A 9 -3.39 -8.13 13.02
CA THR A 9 -4.53 -7.64 12.21
C THR A 9 -4.25 -7.76 10.71
N VAL A 10 -3.06 -7.39 10.25
CA VAL A 10 -2.70 -7.52 8.82
C VAL A 10 -2.61 -8.99 8.41
N ALA A 11 -1.98 -9.84 9.24
CA ALA A 11 -1.92 -11.27 8.99
C ALA A 11 -3.31 -11.95 9.05
N ALA A 12 -4.24 -11.43 9.86
CA ALA A 12 -5.63 -11.90 9.86
C ALA A 12 -6.37 -11.53 8.56
N ALA A 13 -6.06 -10.39 7.96
CA ALA A 13 -6.67 -9.93 6.71
C ALA A 13 -6.05 -10.57 5.45
N LEU A 14 -4.72 -10.69 5.41
CA LEU A 14 -3.97 -11.13 4.21
C LEU A 14 -3.49 -12.59 4.31
N GLY A 15 -3.67 -13.25 5.45
CA GLY A 15 -3.17 -14.58 5.72
C GLY A 15 -1.68 -14.59 6.09
N LYS A 16 -1.02 -15.71 5.82
CA LYS A 16 0.41 -15.88 6.12
C LYS A 16 1.28 -15.22 5.05
N PRO A 17 2.31 -14.44 5.42
CA PRO A 17 3.23 -13.88 4.43
C PRO A 17 3.99 -14.98 3.71
N LYS A 18 4.24 -14.76 2.41
CA LYS A 18 5.08 -15.62 1.58
C LYS A 18 6.56 -15.40 1.85
N ALA A 19 6.94 -14.17 2.17
CA ALA A 19 8.29 -13.80 2.62
C ALA A 19 8.19 -12.81 3.79
N ASP A 20 9.16 -12.91 4.69
CA ASP A 20 9.23 -12.15 5.93
C ASP A 20 10.68 -11.78 6.20
N ASP A 21 11.05 -10.60 5.72
CA ASP A 21 12.42 -10.13 5.69
C ASP A 21 12.62 -9.09 6.79
N ARG A 22 13.55 -9.35 7.71
CA ARG A 22 13.94 -8.38 8.73
C ARG A 22 15.05 -7.50 8.18
N LEU A 23 14.76 -6.22 7.96
CA LEU A 23 15.70 -5.25 7.39
C LEU A 23 16.63 -4.69 8.46
N ASP A 24 16.09 -4.42 9.67
CA ASP A 24 16.86 -3.99 10.84
C ASP A 24 16.19 -4.49 12.16
N ARG A 25 16.75 -4.13 13.31
CA ARG A 25 16.18 -4.33 14.63
C ARG A 25 14.73 -3.86 14.71
N ASN A 26 14.39 -2.72 14.12
CA ASN A 26 13.06 -2.14 14.20
C ASN A 26 12.25 -2.28 12.91
N GLU A 27 12.88 -2.56 11.77
CA GLU A 27 12.22 -2.62 10.48
C GLU A 27 12.07 -4.06 9.96
N ARG A 28 10.87 -4.39 9.48
CA ARG A 28 10.51 -5.70 8.95
C ARG A 28 9.60 -5.53 7.74
N GLN A 29 9.89 -6.22 6.65
CA GLN A 29 9.06 -6.23 5.46
C GLN A 29 8.41 -7.60 5.28
N CYS A 30 7.10 -7.62 5.08
CA CYS A 30 6.36 -8.84 4.76
C CYS A 30 5.80 -8.74 3.35
N ARG A 31 5.95 -9.82 2.58
CA ARG A 31 5.33 -9.96 1.26
C ARG A 31 4.22 -11.00 1.32
N TYR A 32 3.03 -10.60 0.90
CA TYR A 32 1.85 -11.44 0.77
C TYR A 32 1.54 -11.63 -0.71
N LEU A 33 1.21 -12.85 -1.12
CA LEU A 33 0.76 -13.15 -2.48
C LEU A 33 -0.74 -13.45 -2.42
N LEU A 34 -1.51 -12.70 -3.20
CA LEU A 34 -2.96 -12.86 -3.28
C LEU A 34 -3.32 -13.93 -4.33
N PRO A 35 -4.51 -14.56 -4.23
CA PRO A 35 -4.93 -15.63 -5.14
C PRO A 35 -4.99 -15.23 -6.63
N ASP A 36 -5.18 -13.95 -6.91
CA ASP A 36 -5.22 -13.37 -8.25
C ASP A 36 -3.82 -13.10 -8.86
N GLY A 37 -2.75 -13.43 -8.12
CA GLY A 37 -1.37 -13.18 -8.52
C GLY A 37 -0.85 -11.78 -8.17
N SER A 38 -1.68 -10.93 -7.54
CA SER A 38 -1.26 -9.66 -6.98
C SER A 38 -0.36 -9.86 -5.76
N ALA A 39 0.49 -8.88 -5.47
CA ALA A 39 1.38 -8.92 -4.31
C ALA A 39 1.17 -7.69 -3.43
N VAL A 40 1.07 -7.90 -2.12
CA VAL A 40 1.04 -6.83 -1.12
C VAL A 40 2.34 -6.89 -0.33
N HIS A 41 3.06 -5.77 -0.29
CA HIS A 41 4.22 -5.59 0.55
C HIS A 41 3.81 -4.71 1.72
N VAL A 42 4.13 -5.13 2.94
CA VAL A 42 3.85 -4.38 4.16
C VAL A 42 5.15 -4.15 4.88
N THR A 43 5.51 -2.88 5.07
CA THR A 43 6.66 -2.49 5.88
C THR A 43 6.17 -2.19 7.29
N TYR A 44 6.82 -2.80 8.27
CA TYR A 44 6.59 -2.60 9.69
C TYR A 44 7.78 -1.91 10.32
N PHE A 45 7.54 -0.92 11.17
CA PHE A 45 8.53 -0.31 12.04
C PHE A 45 8.08 -0.41 13.49
N GLY A 46 8.95 -0.91 14.38
CA GLY A 46 8.61 -1.15 15.78
C GLY A 46 7.44 -2.12 15.97
N GLY A 47 7.16 -3.00 14.99
CA GLY A 47 6.02 -3.92 14.99
C GLY A 47 4.70 -3.31 14.49
N GLN A 48 4.68 -2.04 14.10
CA GLN A 48 3.50 -1.35 13.56
C GLN A 48 3.60 -1.25 12.03
N ALA A 49 2.50 -1.51 11.32
CA ALA A 49 2.48 -1.38 9.86
C ALA A 49 2.54 0.10 9.48
N GLN A 50 3.50 0.44 8.63
CA GLN A 50 3.85 1.81 8.25
C GLN A 50 3.56 2.12 6.81
N ALA A 51 3.91 1.18 5.93
CA ALA A 51 3.73 1.35 4.51
C ALA A 51 3.13 0.09 3.90
N PHE A 52 2.29 0.30 2.89
CA PHE A 52 1.68 -0.75 2.09
C PHE A 52 2.02 -0.47 0.64
N ALA A 53 2.51 -1.48 -0.09
CA ALA A 53 2.66 -1.41 -1.54
C ALA A 53 1.92 -2.59 -2.17
N LEU A 54 0.79 -2.31 -2.82
CA LEU A 54 0.03 -3.27 -3.59
C LEU A 54 0.46 -3.20 -5.06
N ARG A 55 0.78 -4.35 -5.64
CA ARG A 55 1.11 -4.47 -7.06
C ARG A 55 0.22 -5.52 -7.72
N PHE A 56 -0.48 -5.12 -8.77
CA PHE A 56 -1.41 -6.00 -9.50
C PHE A 56 -1.33 -5.78 -11.01
N LYS A 57 -1.74 -6.79 -11.77
CA LYS A 57 -1.68 -6.79 -13.23
C LYS A 57 -3.09 -6.62 -13.80
N GLN A 58 -3.52 -5.38 -13.97
CA GLN A 58 -4.77 -5.05 -14.67
C GLN A 58 -4.57 -3.84 -15.59
N PRO A 59 -5.27 -3.79 -16.74
CA PRO A 59 -5.43 -2.54 -17.46
C PRO A 59 -6.33 -1.64 -16.60
N THR A 60 -5.73 -0.74 -15.84
CA THR A 60 -6.49 0.32 -15.20
C THR A 60 -6.54 1.50 -16.14
N ASP A 61 -7.74 1.93 -16.51
CA ASP A 61 -7.93 3.05 -17.42
C ASP A 61 -7.55 4.41 -16.78
N SER A 62 -7.36 4.46 -15.46
CA SER A 62 -6.90 5.64 -14.73
C SER A 62 -6.30 5.32 -13.35
N PRO A 63 -5.49 6.22 -12.76
CA PRO A 63 -5.03 6.13 -11.37
C PRO A 63 -6.17 6.00 -10.35
N ASP A 64 -7.28 6.71 -10.55
CA ASP A 64 -8.44 6.68 -9.66
C ASP A 64 -9.11 5.30 -9.65
N HIS A 65 -9.18 4.63 -10.81
CA HIS A 65 -9.70 3.27 -10.89
C HIS A 65 -8.78 2.29 -10.15
N ALA A 66 -7.46 2.42 -10.29
CA ALA A 66 -6.50 1.61 -9.56
C ALA A 66 -6.64 1.76 -8.03
N LEU A 67 -6.89 2.99 -7.58
CA LEU A 67 -7.06 3.30 -6.17
C LEU A 67 -8.32 2.66 -5.58
N ARG A 68 -9.43 2.65 -6.34
CA ARG A 68 -10.66 1.93 -5.98
C ARG A 68 -10.44 0.43 -5.87
N LEU A 69 -9.67 -0.17 -6.78
CA LEU A 69 -9.30 -1.59 -6.70
C LEU A 69 -8.44 -1.89 -5.47
N ALA A 70 -7.66 -0.93 -5.00
CA ALA A 70 -6.92 -1.04 -3.73
C ALA A 70 -7.80 -0.83 -2.49
N GLY A 71 -9.10 -0.60 -2.65
CA GLY A 71 -10.06 -0.44 -1.55
C GLY A 71 -10.14 0.97 -0.96
N ALA A 72 -9.55 1.97 -1.64
CA ALA A 72 -9.62 3.38 -1.24
C ALA A 72 -10.65 4.13 -2.11
N ALA A 73 -11.32 5.12 -1.53
CA ALA A 73 -12.26 5.99 -2.26
C ALA A 73 -11.58 7.31 -2.66
N PRO A 74 -11.21 7.51 -3.95
CA PRO A 74 -10.49 8.71 -4.39
C PRO A 74 -11.22 10.01 -4.08
N GLU A 75 -12.56 9.98 -4.10
CA GLU A 75 -13.42 11.13 -3.80
C GLU A 75 -13.38 11.60 -2.34
N GLU A 76 -12.89 10.77 -1.41
CA GLU A 76 -12.68 11.13 0.00
C GLU A 76 -11.30 11.75 0.27
N LEU A 77 -10.46 11.84 -0.76
CA LEU A 77 -9.05 12.18 -0.65
C LEU A 77 -8.72 13.45 -1.42
N ALA A 78 -7.78 14.24 -0.89
CA ALA A 78 -7.27 15.42 -1.55
C ALA A 78 -6.08 15.04 -2.44
N VAL A 79 -6.08 15.48 -3.70
CA VAL A 79 -4.93 15.30 -4.60
C VAL A 79 -3.81 16.25 -4.17
N VAL A 80 -2.62 15.71 -3.93
CA VAL A 80 -1.45 16.49 -3.50
C VAL A 80 -0.37 16.58 -4.58
N ASP A 81 -0.29 15.59 -5.46
CA ASP A 81 0.62 15.61 -6.61
C ASP A 81 0.01 14.87 -7.81
N LEU A 82 0.35 15.34 -9.01
CA LEU A 82 -0.04 14.75 -10.28
C LEU A 82 1.06 14.95 -11.31
N ILE A 83 1.76 13.87 -11.64
CA ILE A 83 2.73 13.81 -12.73
C ILE A 83 2.27 12.78 -13.77
N ALA A 84 2.92 12.76 -14.94
CA ALA A 84 2.50 11.92 -16.07
C ALA A 84 2.39 10.41 -15.73
N THR A 85 3.06 9.96 -14.67
CA THR A 85 3.24 8.54 -14.33
C THR A 85 2.78 8.20 -12.92
N ALA A 86 2.36 9.21 -12.15
CA ALA A 86 1.94 9.04 -10.78
C ALA A 86 0.92 10.09 -10.36
N LYS A 87 -0.04 9.66 -9.54
CA LYS A 87 -0.99 10.55 -8.87
C LYS A 87 -0.96 10.22 -7.39
N SER A 88 -0.92 11.25 -6.55
CA SER A 88 -0.76 11.13 -5.11
C SER A 88 -1.89 11.85 -4.39
N TRP A 89 -2.32 11.25 -3.28
CA TRP A 89 -3.40 11.72 -2.45
C TRP A 89 -3.00 11.76 -0.98
N GLU A 90 -3.61 12.68 -0.24
CA GLU A 90 -3.63 12.69 1.23
C GLU A 90 -5.08 12.58 1.73
N GLY A 91 -5.26 12.09 2.95
CA GLY A 91 -6.58 12.05 3.58
C GLY A 91 -6.81 10.81 4.41
N THR A 92 -8.08 10.51 4.67
CA THR A 92 -8.50 9.33 5.44
C THR A 92 -9.50 8.53 4.63
N THR A 93 -9.24 7.24 4.46
CA THR A 93 -10.20 6.31 3.85
C THR A 93 -10.18 4.99 4.61
N ALA A 94 -11.33 4.32 4.69
CA ALA A 94 -11.52 3.12 5.52
C ALA A 94 -11.03 3.27 6.99
N GLY A 95 -11.07 4.49 7.54
CA GLY A 95 -10.63 4.78 8.92
C GLY A 95 -9.10 4.86 9.11
N VAL A 96 -8.31 4.86 8.04
CA VAL A 96 -6.85 5.00 8.09
C VAL A 96 -6.45 6.33 7.44
N ALA A 97 -5.68 7.14 8.17
CA ALA A 97 -5.12 8.37 7.65
C ALA A 97 -3.76 8.10 6.96
N PHE A 98 -3.54 8.70 5.80
CA PHE A 98 -2.33 8.54 5.00
C PHE A 98 -1.65 9.89 4.78
N ASP A 99 -0.32 9.92 4.91
CA ASP A 99 0.50 11.08 4.52
C ASP A 99 0.79 11.10 3.01
N ASP A 100 0.83 9.92 2.40
CA ASP A 100 1.04 9.75 0.98
C ASP A 100 0.39 8.43 0.53
N LEU A 101 -0.61 8.53 -0.35
CA LEU A 101 -1.20 7.42 -1.07
C LEU A 101 -0.96 7.67 -2.56
N THR A 102 0.01 6.97 -3.16
CA THR A 102 0.46 7.20 -4.54
C THR A 102 0.14 6.00 -5.44
N VAL A 103 -0.49 6.27 -6.58
CA VAL A 103 -0.63 5.29 -7.66
C VAL A 103 0.40 5.60 -8.73
N PHE A 104 1.26 4.63 -9.04
CA PHE A 104 2.19 4.66 -10.16
C PHE A 104 1.60 3.88 -11.34
N THR A 105 1.42 4.57 -12.46
CA THR A 105 1.08 3.98 -13.76
C THR A 105 2.34 4.02 -14.63
N ASP A 106 2.76 2.87 -15.16
CA ASP A 106 3.97 2.82 -15.99
C ASP A 106 3.82 3.73 -17.22
N ALA A 107 4.67 4.76 -17.29
CA ALA A 107 4.66 5.86 -18.24
C ALA A 107 4.64 5.41 -19.70
N GLN A 108 5.15 4.21 -19.97
CA GLN A 108 5.42 3.73 -21.32
C GLN A 108 4.45 2.64 -21.78
N GLN A 109 3.44 2.27 -20.99
CA GLN A 109 2.51 1.15 -21.25
C GLN A 109 3.20 -0.22 -21.50
N VAL A 110 4.51 -0.32 -21.29
CA VAL A 110 5.29 -1.55 -21.52
C VAL A 110 4.99 -2.60 -20.45
N SER A 111 4.63 -2.15 -19.25
CA SER A 111 4.22 -2.99 -18.12
C SER A 111 2.73 -2.80 -17.79
N LYS A 112 1.93 -3.87 -17.84
CA LYS A 112 0.53 -3.88 -17.38
C LYS A 112 0.39 -3.87 -15.85
N TRP A 113 1.46 -3.51 -15.14
CA TRP A 113 1.51 -3.56 -13.68
C TRP A 113 1.26 -2.18 -13.11
N VAL A 114 0.31 -2.12 -12.20
CA VAL A 114 0.00 -0.94 -11.42
C VAL A 114 0.55 -1.13 -10.03
N ARG A 115 1.10 -0.08 -9.44
CA ARG A 115 1.59 -0.07 -8.07
C ARG A 115 0.88 1.03 -7.29
N VAL A 116 0.25 0.66 -6.18
CA VAL A 116 -0.36 1.58 -5.22
C VAL A 116 0.47 1.52 -3.95
N GLU A 117 1.04 2.64 -3.53
CA GLU A 117 1.83 2.76 -2.31
C GLU A 117 1.12 3.68 -1.33
N ALA A 118 1.09 3.31 -0.05
CA ALA A 118 0.43 4.05 1.01
C ALA A 118 1.36 4.16 2.21
N LYS A 119 1.52 5.37 2.78
CA LYS A 119 2.23 5.64 4.04
C LYS A 119 1.25 6.10 5.11
N VAL A 120 1.20 5.41 6.23
CA VAL A 120 0.26 5.71 7.33
C VAL A 120 0.73 6.95 8.08
N LYS A 121 -0.21 7.88 8.32
CA LYS A 121 0.06 9.16 8.95
C LYS A 121 0.46 9.04 10.42
N GLY A 122 1.42 9.86 10.84
CA GLY A 122 1.76 10.08 12.26
C GLY A 122 2.57 8.95 12.90
N CYS A 123 3.23 8.15 12.08
CA CYS A 123 4.13 7.14 12.57
C CYS A 123 5.60 7.56 12.43
N PRO A 124 6.48 7.13 13.35
CA PRO A 124 7.89 7.49 13.30
C PRO A 124 8.58 6.87 12.07
N GLU A 125 9.43 7.67 11.42
CA GLU A 125 10.39 7.23 10.40
C GLU A 125 11.46 6.30 10.97
#